data_AF-A0A7K4HKT5-F1
#
_entry.id   AF-A0A7K4HKT5-F1
#
_cell.length_a   1.000
_cell.length_b   1.000
_cell.length_c   1.000
_cell.angle_alpha   90.00
_cell.angle_beta   90.00
_cell.angle_gamma   90.00
#
_symmetry.space_group_name_H-M   'P 1'
#
loop_
_entity.id
_entity.type
_entity.pdbx_description
1 polymer ?
#
loop_
_entity_poly.entity_id
_entity_poly.type
_entity_poly.pdbx_seq_one_letter_code
_entity_poly.pdbx_strand_id
1 'polypeptide(L)'
;MKIDDKTSDSIRDAIKQKIKEKIKKELLEEVYTELQLEELQEEITDEILGVKNIDHSEGKIRLDPIPMEPVITVAKSDRSDAKIKITVKAILKIASHSLKYANTNIRKENWVEVIGLLAGTYDKSNGILHIEDAYPMGHGTAVYAEIKDYNNFTRAYEDIVKSKQFICGWYHSHPSYGCFMSREDLGTQKRYQSFWDKSVALVIDPYQINGKSLGFDIYRANFTNKKWFSVPYDVRGNLDVRMLPEILEFMAPIIEGKPAYLEYDE
;
A
#
# COMPACT_ATOMS: atom_id res chain seq x y z
N MET A 1 -20.90 -20.37 52.39
CA MET A 1 -20.80 -21.11 51.11
C MET A 1 -19.76 -20.42 50.25
N LYS A 2 -18.58 -21.05 50.07
CA LYS A 2 -17.55 -20.55 49.15
C LYS A 2 -17.96 -20.98 47.74
N ILE A 3 -18.27 -20.02 46.87
CA ILE A 3 -18.50 -20.28 45.45
C ILE A 3 -17.11 -20.45 44.83
N ASP A 4 -16.85 -21.62 44.24
CA ASP A 4 -15.55 -22.05 43.72
C ASP A 4 -15.05 -21.14 42.58
N ASP A 5 -13.90 -20.51 42.81
CA ASP A 5 -13.19 -19.58 41.91
C ASP A 5 -12.88 -20.19 40.53
N LYS A 6 -12.67 -21.52 40.48
CA LYS A 6 -12.44 -22.28 39.24
C LYS A 6 -13.62 -22.28 38.27
N THR A 7 -14.85 -22.11 38.77
CA THR A 7 -16.06 -22.14 37.94
C THR A 7 -16.26 -20.80 37.23
N SER A 8 -15.85 -19.70 37.86
CA SER A 8 -15.93 -18.35 37.32
C SER A 8 -14.99 -18.13 36.13
N ASP A 9 -13.75 -18.63 36.22
CA ASP A 9 -12.77 -18.51 35.15
C ASP A 9 -13.13 -19.33 33.92
N SER A 10 -13.65 -20.56 34.12
CA SER A 10 -14.15 -21.42 33.05
C SER A 10 -15.31 -20.79 32.26
N ILE A 11 -16.24 -20.12 32.95
CA ILE A 11 -17.35 -19.40 32.32
C ILE A 11 -16.83 -18.19 31.52
N ARG A 12 -15.86 -17.46 32.05
CA ARG A 12 -15.29 -16.28 31.36
C ARG A 12 -14.56 -16.65 30.09
N ASP A 13 -13.83 -17.76 30.09
CA ASP A 13 -13.13 -18.25 28.90
C ASP A 13 -14.09 -18.82 27.86
N ALA A 14 -15.16 -19.52 28.28
CA ALA A 14 -16.22 -19.94 27.37
C ALA A 14 -16.94 -18.74 26.70
N ILE A 15 -17.14 -17.63 27.43
CA ILE A 15 -17.72 -16.39 26.88
C ILE A 15 -16.76 -15.74 25.88
N LYS A 16 -15.47 -15.63 26.19
CA LYS A 16 -14.46 -15.11 25.25
C LYS A 16 -14.37 -15.95 23.98
N GLN A 17 -14.42 -17.28 24.10
CA GLN A 17 -14.40 -18.21 22.97
C GLN A 17 -15.61 -17.95 22.06
N LYS A 18 -16.82 -17.85 22.63
CA LYS A 18 -18.04 -17.54 21.88
C LYS A 18 -18.00 -16.16 21.20
N ILE A 19 -17.46 -15.15 21.86
CA ILE A 19 -17.30 -13.81 21.27
C ILE A 19 -16.31 -13.87 20.10
N LYS A 20 -15.18 -14.58 20.27
CA LYS A 20 -14.17 -14.75 19.22
C LYS A 20 -14.73 -15.50 18.01
N GLU A 21 -15.51 -16.57 18.24
CA GLU A 21 -16.18 -17.31 17.18
C GLU A 21 -17.22 -16.47 16.45
N LYS A 22 -17.99 -15.64 17.19
CA LYS A 22 -18.97 -14.72 16.62
C LYS A 22 -18.31 -13.66 15.74
N ILE A 23 -17.26 -13.00 16.24
CA ILE A 23 -16.49 -12.00 15.47
C ILE A 23 -15.86 -12.64 14.24
N LYS A 24 -15.28 -13.85 14.38
CA LYS A 24 -14.70 -14.59 13.25
C LYS A 24 -15.77 -14.88 12.20
N LYS A 25 -16.98 -15.28 12.61
CA LYS A 25 -18.09 -15.56 11.70
C LYS A 25 -18.57 -14.29 10.99
N GLU A 26 -18.74 -13.19 11.72
CA GLU A 26 -19.14 -11.88 11.16
C GLU A 26 -18.10 -11.38 10.14
N LEU A 27 -16.80 -11.46 10.47
CA LEU A 27 -15.72 -11.11 9.53
C LEU A 27 -15.69 -12.03 8.29
N LEU A 28 -15.93 -13.34 8.47
CA LEU A 28 -15.96 -14.28 7.35
C LEU A 28 -17.14 -14.02 6.41
N GLU A 29 -18.31 -13.68 6.97
CA GLU A 29 -19.50 -13.30 6.20
C GLU A 29 -19.30 -11.96 5.49
N GLU A 30 -18.63 -10.99 6.11
CA GLU A 30 -18.27 -9.71 5.49
C GLU A 30 -17.31 -9.92 4.30
N VAL A 31 -16.25 -10.72 4.49
CA VAL A 31 -15.30 -11.08 3.41
C VAL A 31 -15.99 -11.84 2.28
N TYR A 32 -16.87 -12.81 2.60
CA TYR A 32 -17.61 -13.56 1.59
C TYR A 32 -18.56 -12.65 0.79
N THR A 33 -19.21 -11.70 1.46
CA THR A 33 -20.08 -10.72 0.81
C THR A 33 -19.26 -9.79 -0.10
N GLU A 34 -18.07 -9.37 0.33
CA GLU A 34 -17.18 -8.57 -0.52
C GLU A 34 -16.71 -9.34 -1.76
N LEU A 35 -16.30 -10.60 -1.62
CA LEU A 35 -15.90 -11.45 -2.76
C LEU A 35 -17.06 -11.66 -3.74
N GLN A 36 -18.28 -11.87 -3.23
CA GLN A 36 -19.47 -11.96 -4.09
C GLN A 36 -19.80 -10.65 -4.80
N LEU A 37 -19.60 -9.51 -4.14
CA LEU A 37 -19.78 -8.19 -4.77
C LEU A 37 -18.72 -7.95 -5.85
N GLU A 38 -17.51 -8.46 -5.66
CA GLU A 38 -16.41 -8.41 -6.61
C GLU A 38 -16.72 -9.26 -7.86
N GLU A 39 -17.14 -10.52 -7.69
CA GLU A 39 -17.60 -11.40 -8.77
C GLU A 39 -18.79 -10.80 -9.55
N LEU A 40 -19.79 -10.24 -8.85
CA LEU A 40 -20.92 -9.55 -9.49
C LEU A 40 -20.47 -8.32 -10.29
N GLN A 41 -19.46 -7.61 -9.81
CA GLN A 41 -18.93 -6.43 -10.47
C GLN A 41 -18.11 -6.81 -11.71
N GLU A 42 -17.43 -7.95 -11.70
CA GLU A 42 -16.79 -8.56 -12.87
C GLU A 42 -17.84 -9.00 -13.92
N GLU A 43 -18.90 -9.71 -13.52
CA GLU A 43 -19.98 -10.11 -14.44
C GLU A 43 -20.67 -8.93 -15.12
N ILE A 44 -20.97 -7.86 -14.36
CA ILE A 44 -21.55 -6.62 -14.90
C ILE A 44 -20.57 -5.94 -15.87
N THR A 45 -19.28 -6.01 -15.58
CA THR A 45 -18.24 -5.42 -16.44
C THR A 45 -18.11 -6.20 -17.76
N ASP A 46 -18.18 -7.53 -17.70
CA ASP A 46 -18.16 -8.39 -18.88
C ASP A 46 -19.43 -8.23 -19.74
N GLU A 47 -20.61 -8.07 -19.13
CA GLU A 47 -21.84 -7.75 -19.87
C GLU A 47 -21.77 -6.39 -20.58
N ILE A 48 -21.16 -5.39 -19.96
CA ILE A 48 -20.96 -4.06 -20.55
C ILE A 48 -19.94 -4.11 -21.71
N LEU A 49 -18.93 -4.99 -21.61
CA LEU A 49 -17.91 -5.20 -22.65
C LEU A 49 -18.39 -6.08 -23.82
N GLY A 50 -19.55 -6.75 -23.70
CA GLY A 50 -20.14 -7.63 -24.72
C GLY A 50 -20.65 -6.97 -26.02
N VAL A 51 -20.40 -5.68 -26.25
CA VAL A 51 -20.80 -5.02 -27.51
C VAL A 51 -19.72 -5.19 -28.59
N LYS A 52 -19.87 -6.27 -29.35
CA LYS A 52 -19.41 -6.56 -30.74
C LYS A 52 -17.92 -6.34 -31.08
N ASN A 53 -17.24 -7.48 -31.25
CA ASN A 53 -16.19 -7.80 -32.23
C ASN A 53 -15.65 -6.61 -33.05
N ILE A 54 -14.47 -6.13 -32.68
CA ILE A 54 -13.54 -5.49 -33.61
C ILE A 54 -12.29 -6.35 -33.64
N ASP A 55 -12.11 -7.02 -34.77
CA ASP A 55 -10.87 -7.70 -35.14
C ASP A 55 -9.81 -6.64 -35.46
N HIS A 56 -8.62 -6.76 -34.86
CA HIS A 56 -7.29 -6.42 -35.38
C HIS A 56 -6.27 -6.02 -34.29
N SER A 57 -5.20 -6.83 -34.23
CA SER A 57 -3.77 -6.47 -34.05
C SER A 57 -3.32 -5.62 -32.85
N GLU A 58 -2.34 -6.16 -32.11
CA GLU A 58 -1.32 -5.47 -31.29
C GLU A 58 -1.62 -4.00 -30.91
N GLY A 59 -2.43 -3.80 -29.86
CA GLY A 59 -2.68 -2.48 -29.29
C GLY A 59 -2.46 -2.51 -27.78
N LYS A 60 -1.38 -1.89 -27.30
CA LYS A 60 -1.17 -1.57 -25.88
C LYS A 60 -2.40 -0.81 -25.36
N ILE A 61 -3.10 -1.36 -24.37
CA ILE A 61 -4.13 -0.64 -23.63
C ILE A 61 -3.43 0.52 -22.91
N ARG A 62 -3.79 1.76 -23.27
CA ARG A 62 -3.28 2.98 -22.64
C ARG A 62 -4.01 3.19 -21.32
N LEU A 63 -3.27 3.12 -20.21
CA LEU A 63 -3.68 3.70 -18.92
C LEU A 63 -3.64 5.23 -19.09
N ASP A 64 -4.74 5.82 -19.57
CA ASP A 64 -4.81 7.28 -19.70
C ASP A 64 -4.94 7.89 -18.29
N PRO A 65 -4.01 8.78 -17.86
CA PRO A 65 -4.08 9.41 -16.56
C PRO A 65 -5.39 10.21 -16.39
N ILE A 66 -6.03 10.11 -15.22
CA ILE A 66 -7.13 11.01 -14.88
C ILE A 66 -6.58 12.45 -14.81
N PRO A 67 -7.28 13.47 -15.33
CA PRO A 67 -6.85 14.86 -15.25
C PRO A 67 -6.54 15.28 -13.81
N MET A 68 -5.25 15.48 -13.51
CA MET A 68 -4.77 16.12 -12.29
C MET A 68 -5.07 17.62 -12.36
N GLU A 69 -5.43 18.25 -11.23
CA GLU A 69 -5.29 19.70 -11.15
C GLU A 69 -3.81 20.08 -11.32
N PRO A 70 -3.50 21.21 -11.97
CA PRO A 70 -2.13 21.64 -12.15
C PRO A 70 -1.43 21.66 -10.80
N VAL A 71 -0.35 20.88 -10.77
CA VAL A 71 0.55 20.73 -9.64
C VAL A 71 1.05 22.11 -9.26
N ILE A 72 0.56 22.66 -8.13
CA ILE A 72 1.40 23.56 -7.37
C ILE A 72 2.46 22.65 -6.76
N THR A 73 3.56 22.46 -7.49
CA THR A 73 4.78 21.96 -6.90
C THR A 73 5.14 23.04 -5.91
N VAL A 74 4.74 22.88 -4.65
CA VAL A 74 5.23 23.75 -3.61
C VAL A 74 6.73 23.61 -3.68
N ALA A 75 7.37 24.70 -4.12
CA ALA A 75 8.80 24.75 -4.28
C ALA A 75 9.46 24.23 -3.00
N LYS A 76 10.66 23.67 -3.16
CA LYS A 76 11.52 23.06 -2.13
C LYS A 76 11.71 23.89 -0.82
N SER A 77 11.14 25.08 -0.71
CA SER A 77 11.30 26.05 0.40
C SER A 77 10.22 26.02 1.49
N ASP A 78 9.02 25.45 1.31
CA ASP A 78 7.95 25.45 2.35
C ASP A 78 7.72 24.06 2.98
N ARG A 79 8.81 23.44 3.46
CA ARG A 79 8.73 22.16 4.21
C ARG A 79 8.14 22.31 5.62
N SER A 80 7.86 23.53 6.10
CA SER A 80 7.34 23.75 7.46
C SER A 80 5.92 23.22 7.70
N ASP A 81 5.15 22.97 6.63
CA ASP A 81 3.74 22.56 6.70
C ASP A 81 3.53 21.07 6.36
N ALA A 82 4.60 20.28 6.24
CA ALA A 82 4.51 18.86 5.90
C ALA A 82 3.73 18.07 6.97
N LYS A 83 2.52 17.65 6.60
CA LYS A 83 1.63 16.84 7.46
C LYS A 83 2.02 15.36 7.50
N ILE A 84 3.07 14.97 6.77
CA ILE A 84 3.59 13.61 6.72
C ILE A 84 5.10 13.63 6.99
N LYS A 85 5.55 12.71 7.83
CA LYS A 85 6.97 12.42 8.05
C LYS A 85 7.23 10.94 7.77
N ILE A 86 8.04 10.63 6.78
CA ILE A 86 8.36 9.24 6.38
C ILE A 86 9.78 8.88 6.79
N THR A 87 9.99 7.72 7.40
CA THR A 87 11.34 7.28 7.82
C THR A 87 12.17 6.78 6.65
N VAL A 88 13.49 6.90 6.76
CA VAL A 88 14.44 6.27 5.80
C VAL A 88 14.20 4.76 5.70
N LYS A 89 13.86 4.09 6.81
CA LYS A 89 13.52 2.66 6.82
C LYS A 89 12.35 2.36 5.87
N ALA A 90 11.25 3.09 5.98
CA ALA A 90 10.09 2.88 5.12
C ALA A 90 10.44 3.12 3.65
N ILE A 91 11.17 4.20 3.34
CA ILE A 91 11.64 4.50 1.98
C ILE A 91 12.46 3.35 1.41
N LEU A 92 13.46 2.86 2.16
CA LEU A 92 14.32 1.77 1.70
C LEU A 92 13.53 0.49 1.45
N LYS A 93 12.59 0.12 2.33
CA LYS A 93 11.76 -1.08 2.12
C LYS A 93 10.89 -0.99 0.87
N ILE A 94 10.24 0.16 0.65
CA ILE A 94 9.40 0.39 -0.54
C ILE A 94 10.25 0.36 -1.81
N ALA A 95 11.37 1.07 -1.81
CA ALA A 95 12.30 1.12 -2.94
C ALA A 95 12.87 -0.27 -3.26
N SER A 96 13.36 -0.99 -2.25
CA SER A 96 13.85 -2.36 -2.39
C SER A 96 12.78 -3.31 -2.94
N HIS A 97 11.54 -3.23 -2.44
CA HIS A 97 10.45 -4.05 -2.96
C HIS A 97 10.18 -3.75 -4.44
N SER A 98 10.05 -2.48 -4.82
CA SER A 98 9.82 -2.11 -6.23
C SER A 98 10.97 -2.51 -7.17
N LEU A 99 12.22 -2.33 -6.73
CA LEU A 99 13.41 -2.68 -7.53
C LEU A 99 13.60 -4.20 -7.65
N LYS A 100 13.13 -5.01 -6.70
CA LYS A 100 13.14 -6.48 -6.83
C LYS A 100 12.43 -6.94 -8.10
N TYR A 101 11.38 -6.22 -8.51
CA TYR A 101 10.51 -6.60 -9.63
C TYR A 101 10.66 -5.72 -10.88
N ALA A 102 11.29 -4.55 -10.75
CA ALA A 102 11.55 -3.64 -11.86
C ALA A 102 12.91 -2.96 -11.71
N ASN A 103 13.95 -3.55 -12.30
CA ASN A 103 15.31 -3.00 -12.33
C ASN A 103 16.00 -3.27 -13.68
N THR A 104 17.21 -2.73 -13.85
CA THR A 104 17.99 -2.81 -15.10
C THR A 104 18.44 -4.22 -15.51
N ASN A 105 18.48 -5.17 -14.56
CA ASN A 105 18.81 -6.57 -14.83
C ASN A 105 17.58 -7.36 -15.33
N ILE A 106 16.38 -6.80 -15.18
CA ILE A 106 15.12 -7.38 -15.68
C ILE A 106 14.76 -6.66 -16.98
N ARG A 107 14.44 -7.42 -18.04
CA ARG A 107 13.96 -6.84 -19.30
C ARG A 107 12.70 -6.02 -19.01
N LYS A 108 12.64 -4.79 -19.53
CA LYS A 108 11.57 -3.83 -19.21
C LYS A 108 10.15 -4.34 -19.46
N GLU A 109 9.97 -5.21 -20.45
CA GLU A 109 8.72 -5.89 -20.77
C GLU A 109 8.26 -6.90 -19.70
N ASN A 110 9.15 -7.30 -18.78
CA ASN A 110 8.88 -8.19 -17.66
C ASN A 110 8.81 -7.43 -16.31
N TRP A 111 8.86 -6.09 -16.33
CA TRP A 111 8.67 -5.32 -15.11
C TRP A 111 7.23 -5.48 -14.62
N VAL A 112 7.07 -5.76 -13.33
CA VAL A 112 5.76 -5.91 -12.70
C VAL A 112 5.57 -4.89 -11.59
N GLU A 113 4.32 -4.50 -11.37
CA GLU A 113 3.96 -3.61 -10.28
C GLU A 113 3.98 -4.36 -8.97
N VAL A 114 4.07 -3.60 -7.87
CA VAL A 114 4.09 -4.14 -6.51
C VAL A 114 3.10 -3.40 -5.66
N ILE A 115 2.62 -4.02 -4.58
CA ILE A 115 1.73 -3.40 -3.60
C ILE A 115 2.16 -3.74 -2.17
N GLY A 116 1.90 -2.82 -1.23
CA GLY A 116 2.12 -3.10 0.18
C GLY A 116 1.44 -2.11 1.12
N LEU A 117 1.57 -2.36 2.42
CA LEU A 117 0.99 -1.54 3.49
C LEU A 117 1.99 -0.50 3.98
N LEU A 118 1.47 0.65 4.42
CA LEU A 118 2.21 1.66 5.16
C LEU A 118 1.79 1.62 6.61
N ALA A 119 2.76 1.56 7.52
CA ALA A 119 2.51 1.52 8.97
C ALA A 119 3.13 2.72 9.67
N GLY A 120 2.43 3.21 10.68
CA GLY A 120 2.83 4.45 11.31
C GLY A 120 2.09 4.81 12.59
N THR A 121 2.38 6.02 13.06
CA THR A 121 1.71 6.66 14.19
C THR A 121 1.15 8.01 13.77
N TYR A 122 0.12 8.49 14.45
CA TYR A 122 -0.50 9.79 14.14
C TYR A 122 -0.47 10.69 15.38
N ASP A 123 0.27 11.80 15.27
CA ASP A 123 0.29 12.84 16.28
C ASP A 123 -0.95 13.71 16.13
N LYS A 124 -1.94 13.48 17.00
CA LYS A 124 -3.20 14.22 17.01
C LYS A 124 -3.03 15.70 17.35
N SER A 125 -2.03 16.04 18.17
CA SER A 125 -1.82 17.41 18.65
C SER A 125 -1.30 18.31 17.54
N ASN A 126 -0.39 17.79 16.71
CA ASN A 126 0.21 18.53 15.60
C ASN A 126 -0.44 18.19 14.24
N GLY A 127 -1.28 17.17 14.18
CA GLY A 127 -1.92 16.71 12.94
C GLY A 127 -0.94 16.08 11.95
N ILE A 128 0.13 15.44 12.46
CA ILE A 128 1.21 14.89 11.65
C ILE A 128 1.11 13.36 11.61
N LEU A 129 1.08 12.79 10.41
CA LEU A 129 1.23 11.36 10.20
C LEU A 129 2.72 11.01 10.12
N HIS A 130 3.16 10.05 10.94
CA HIS A 130 4.49 9.46 10.88
C HIS A 130 4.39 8.10 10.18
N ILE A 131 4.85 8.01 8.93
CA ILE A 131 5.00 6.74 8.22
C ILE A 131 6.35 6.15 8.64
N GLU A 132 6.30 5.10 9.45
CA GLU A 132 7.47 4.58 10.16
C GLU A 132 8.03 3.29 9.55
N ASP A 133 7.17 2.50 8.91
CA ASP A 133 7.54 1.23 8.27
C ASP A 133 6.64 0.95 7.05
N ALA A 134 7.06 0.00 6.23
CA ALA A 134 6.33 -0.45 5.06
C ALA A 134 6.40 -1.97 4.92
N TYR A 135 5.30 -2.62 4.54
CA TYR A 135 5.18 -4.06 4.49
C TYR A 135 4.81 -4.49 3.07
N PRO A 136 5.73 -5.10 2.31
CA PRO A 136 5.46 -5.74 1.01
C PRO A 136 4.33 -6.75 1.12
N MET A 137 3.32 -6.70 0.26
CA MET A 137 2.17 -7.63 0.30
C MET A 137 1.98 -8.44 -0.97
N GLY A 138 2.57 -8.01 -2.08
CA GLY A 138 2.49 -8.74 -3.33
C GLY A 138 3.00 -7.95 -4.52
N HIS A 139 2.95 -8.62 -5.66
CA HIS A 139 3.37 -8.13 -6.96
C HIS A 139 2.46 -8.70 -8.05
N GLY A 140 2.31 -7.98 -9.17
CA GLY A 140 1.39 -8.35 -10.23
C GLY A 140 1.23 -7.27 -11.31
N THR A 141 0.22 -7.42 -12.14
CA THR A 141 -0.21 -6.35 -13.07
C THR A 141 -1.11 -5.35 -12.32
N ALA A 142 -1.23 -4.12 -12.84
CA ALA A 142 -2.00 -3.01 -12.23
C ALA A 142 -3.44 -3.36 -11.82
N VAL A 143 -4.01 -4.39 -12.44
CA VAL A 143 -5.39 -4.86 -12.19
C VAL A 143 -5.46 -5.95 -11.10
N TYR A 144 -4.35 -6.64 -10.77
CA TYR A 144 -4.36 -7.87 -9.95
C TYR A 144 -3.34 -7.87 -8.81
N ALA A 145 -2.90 -6.70 -8.35
CA ALA A 145 -2.10 -6.57 -7.14
C ALA A 145 -2.97 -6.84 -5.90
N GLU A 146 -3.49 -8.06 -5.80
CA GLU A 146 -4.24 -8.55 -4.66
C GLU A 146 -3.28 -9.00 -3.56
N ILE A 147 -3.72 -8.85 -2.31
CA ILE A 147 -3.07 -9.47 -1.16
C ILE A 147 -3.39 -10.97 -1.24
N LYS A 148 -2.65 -11.70 -2.08
CA LYS A 148 -2.90 -13.12 -2.40
C LYS A 148 -2.63 -14.06 -1.23
N ASP A 149 -1.94 -13.60 -0.19
CA ASP A 149 -1.61 -14.42 0.98
C ASP A 149 -2.09 -13.79 2.29
N TYR A 150 -3.22 -14.32 2.78
CA TYR A 150 -3.77 -14.00 4.10
C TYR A 150 -2.75 -14.16 5.24
N ASN A 151 -1.78 -15.08 5.10
CA ASN A 151 -0.73 -15.26 6.11
C ASN A 151 0.23 -14.07 6.14
N ASN A 152 0.60 -13.52 4.99
CA ASN A 152 1.51 -12.38 4.90
C ASN A 152 0.87 -11.13 5.49
N PHE A 153 -0.42 -10.90 5.21
CA PHE A 153 -1.19 -9.85 5.88
C PHE A 153 -1.25 -10.04 7.40
N THR A 154 -1.52 -11.26 7.86
CA THR A 154 -1.62 -11.57 9.30
C THR A 154 -0.30 -11.29 10.01
N ARG A 155 0.84 -11.75 9.47
CA ARG A 155 2.17 -11.48 10.03
C ARG A 155 2.48 -9.98 10.06
N ALA A 156 2.24 -9.29 8.95
CA ALA A 156 2.46 -7.83 8.89
C ALA A 156 1.60 -7.10 9.92
N TYR A 157 0.32 -7.46 10.05
CA TYR A 157 -0.58 -6.90 11.04
C TYR A 157 -0.11 -7.14 12.47
N GLU A 158 0.35 -8.36 12.80
CA GLU A 158 0.92 -8.68 14.10
C GLU A 158 2.14 -7.81 14.44
N ASP A 159 3.05 -7.61 13.48
CA ASP A 159 4.24 -6.78 13.66
C ASP A 159 3.93 -5.29 13.81
N ILE A 160 2.94 -4.79 13.05
CA ILE A 160 2.43 -3.42 13.15
C ILE A 160 1.87 -3.18 14.56
N VAL A 161 1.01 -4.07 15.04
CA VAL A 161 0.39 -3.98 16.36
C VAL A 161 1.45 -4.08 17.47
N LYS A 162 2.39 -5.02 17.35
CA LYS A 162 3.51 -5.18 18.30
C LYS A 162 4.38 -3.93 18.39
N SER A 163 4.56 -3.24 17.26
CA SER A 163 5.28 -1.97 17.17
C SER A 163 4.45 -0.76 17.63
N LYS A 164 3.21 -0.98 18.10
CA LYS A 164 2.25 0.07 18.51
C LYS A 164 1.93 1.06 17.37
N GLN A 165 1.98 0.59 16.14
CA GLN A 165 1.62 1.32 14.93
C GLN A 165 0.24 0.87 14.45
N PHE A 166 -0.27 1.55 13.44
CA PHE A 166 -1.47 1.13 12.70
C PHE A 166 -1.24 1.24 11.20
N ILE A 167 -2.06 0.57 10.40
CA ILE A 167 -2.06 0.71 8.94
C ILE A 167 -2.57 2.11 8.59
N CYS A 168 -1.67 2.96 8.12
CA CYS A 168 -1.93 4.38 7.85
C CYS A 168 -2.03 4.70 6.35
N GLY A 169 -1.92 3.68 5.51
CA GLY A 169 -1.94 3.82 4.07
C GLY A 169 -1.47 2.55 3.37
N TRP A 170 -1.25 2.70 2.08
CA TRP A 170 -0.75 1.68 1.19
C TRP A 170 0.21 2.30 0.18
N TYR A 171 1.02 1.47 -0.47
CA TYR A 171 1.84 1.89 -1.59
C TYR A 171 1.71 0.92 -2.74
N HIS A 172 1.95 1.41 -3.95
CA HIS A 172 2.17 0.58 -5.12
C HIS A 172 3.24 1.18 -6.02
N SER A 173 3.69 0.43 -7.03
CA SER A 173 4.68 0.92 -7.98
C SER A 173 4.13 1.12 -9.39
N HIS A 174 4.69 2.11 -10.10
CA HIS A 174 4.43 2.38 -11.51
C HIS A 174 5.76 2.38 -12.28
N PRO A 175 6.31 1.20 -12.64
CA PRO A 175 7.62 1.09 -13.28
C PRO A 175 7.66 1.83 -14.63
N SER A 176 8.37 2.95 -14.67
CA SER A 176 8.55 3.87 -15.81
C SER A 176 7.32 4.63 -16.30
N TYR A 177 6.24 4.71 -15.53
CA TYR A 177 5.09 5.57 -15.87
C TYR A 177 5.14 6.93 -15.17
N GLY A 178 6.01 7.09 -14.16
CA GLY A 178 5.99 8.19 -13.22
C GLY A 178 4.95 8.00 -12.11
N CYS A 179 4.99 8.90 -11.13
CA CYS A 179 4.11 8.84 -9.97
C CYS A 179 2.82 9.60 -10.25
N PHE A 180 1.72 8.87 -10.40
CA PHE A 180 0.36 9.41 -10.50
C PHE A 180 -0.62 8.35 -10.00
N MET A 181 -1.86 8.75 -9.72
CA MET A 181 -2.92 7.84 -9.29
C MET A 181 -3.84 7.48 -10.47
N SER A 182 -4.13 6.20 -10.64
CA SER A 182 -5.02 5.66 -11.66
C SER A 182 -6.50 5.80 -11.26
N ARG A 183 -7.43 5.31 -12.11
CA ARG A 183 -8.86 5.25 -11.78
C ARG A 183 -9.15 4.11 -10.82
N GLU A 184 -8.48 3.00 -11.04
CA GLU A 184 -8.55 1.75 -10.29
C GLU A 184 -8.13 2.02 -8.83
N ASP A 185 -7.10 2.85 -8.62
CA ASP A 185 -6.65 3.25 -7.29
C ASP A 185 -7.71 3.97 -6.45
N LEU A 186 -8.71 4.59 -7.08
CA LEU A 186 -9.74 5.33 -6.37
C LEU A 186 -10.58 4.38 -5.49
N GLY A 187 -10.82 3.16 -5.97
CA GLY A 187 -11.53 2.12 -5.21
C GLY A 187 -10.76 1.73 -3.95
N THR A 188 -9.48 1.39 -4.13
CA THR A 188 -8.56 1.05 -3.04
C THR A 188 -8.44 2.20 -2.05
N GLN A 189 -8.16 3.42 -2.52
CA GLN A 189 -8.04 4.57 -1.63
C GLN A 189 -9.35 4.87 -0.89
N LYS A 190 -10.51 4.67 -1.51
CA LYS A 190 -11.81 4.83 -0.84
C LYS A 190 -11.97 3.86 0.32
N ARG A 191 -11.57 2.61 0.15
CA ARG A 191 -11.55 1.60 1.21
C ARG A 191 -10.58 1.98 2.34
N TYR A 192 -9.36 2.40 2.02
CA TYR A 192 -8.40 2.82 3.04
C TYR A 192 -8.84 4.08 3.79
N GLN A 193 -9.43 5.07 3.11
CA GLN A 193 -9.95 6.29 3.74
C GLN A 193 -11.28 6.08 4.48
N SER A 194 -12.01 4.97 4.29
CA SER A 194 -13.16 4.63 5.13
C SER A 194 -12.71 4.03 6.48
N PHE A 195 -11.63 3.25 6.49
CA PHE A 195 -11.03 2.75 7.74
C PHE A 195 -10.35 3.87 8.54
N TRP A 196 -9.61 4.76 7.87
CA TRP A 196 -9.03 5.93 8.49
C TRP A 196 -9.02 7.12 7.53
N ASP A 197 -9.76 8.18 7.86
CA ASP A 197 -10.04 9.32 6.97
C ASP A 197 -8.78 9.99 6.38
N LYS A 198 -7.65 9.91 7.09
CA LYS A 198 -6.35 10.50 6.73
C LYS A 198 -5.39 9.52 6.04
N SER A 199 -5.86 8.32 5.72
CA SER A 199 -5.06 7.29 5.04
C SER A 199 -4.52 7.80 3.71
N VAL A 200 -3.32 7.36 3.35
CA VAL A 200 -2.55 7.85 2.19
C VAL A 200 -2.23 6.73 1.20
N ALA A 201 -2.03 7.11 -0.06
CA ALA A 201 -1.47 6.25 -1.09
C ALA A 201 -0.08 6.77 -1.50
N LEU A 202 0.94 5.92 -1.50
CA LEU A 202 2.27 6.26 -2.02
C LEU A 202 2.49 5.54 -3.35
N VAL A 203 2.88 6.28 -4.38
CA VAL A 203 3.23 5.70 -5.69
C VAL A 203 4.71 5.85 -5.91
N ILE A 204 5.41 4.73 -6.12
CA ILE A 204 6.84 4.71 -6.42
C ILE A 204 7.10 4.30 -7.87
N ASP A 205 7.89 5.09 -8.60
CA ASP A 205 8.48 4.67 -9.87
C ASP A 205 9.96 4.30 -9.64
N PRO A 206 10.32 3.01 -9.60
CA PRO A 206 11.71 2.59 -9.41
C PRO A 206 12.65 3.15 -10.50
N TYR A 207 12.14 3.47 -11.69
CA TYR A 207 12.94 4.07 -12.76
C TYR A 207 13.39 5.52 -12.43
N GLN A 208 12.69 6.20 -11.53
CA GLN A 208 13.03 7.55 -11.10
C GLN A 208 14.03 7.59 -9.92
N ILE A 209 14.39 6.44 -9.35
CA ILE A 209 15.43 6.33 -8.32
C ILE A 209 16.81 6.42 -8.98
N ASN A 210 17.19 7.64 -9.37
CA ASN A 210 18.35 7.92 -10.22
C ASN A 210 19.35 8.91 -9.59
N GLY A 211 19.31 9.07 -8.26
CA GLY A 211 20.16 9.99 -7.52
C GLY A 211 19.66 11.44 -7.48
N LYS A 212 18.58 11.77 -8.20
CA LYS A 212 17.97 13.12 -8.22
C LYS A 212 16.62 13.20 -7.51
N SER A 213 15.92 12.08 -7.42
CA SER A 213 14.62 11.93 -6.79
C SER A 213 14.61 10.69 -5.90
N LEU A 214 13.72 10.70 -4.90
CA LEU A 214 13.38 9.51 -4.14
C LEU A 214 12.52 8.53 -4.97
N GLY A 215 12.01 8.99 -6.11
CA GLY A 215 11.21 8.20 -7.04
C GLY A 215 9.77 7.95 -6.58
N PHE A 216 9.26 8.66 -5.58
CA PHE A 216 7.88 8.50 -5.13
C PHE A 216 7.19 9.83 -4.78
N ASP A 217 5.86 9.79 -4.86
CA ASP A 217 4.97 10.82 -4.35
C ASP A 217 3.87 10.20 -3.45
N ILE A 218 3.30 11.03 -2.57
CA ILE A 218 2.23 10.62 -1.65
C ILE A 218 0.96 11.39 -1.99
N TYR A 219 -0.17 10.70 -2.01
CA TYR A 219 -1.46 11.18 -2.47
C TYR A 219 -2.58 10.90 -1.47
N ARG A 220 -3.62 11.73 -1.57
CA ARG A 220 -4.95 11.49 -0.99
C ARG A 220 -6.03 11.85 -1.99
N ALA A 221 -7.22 11.31 -1.77
CA ALA A 221 -8.39 11.58 -2.61
C ALA A 221 -9.43 12.39 -1.84
N ASN A 222 -10.02 13.37 -2.51
CA ASN A 222 -11.27 13.98 -2.10
C ASN A 222 -12.40 13.32 -2.89
N PHE A 223 -13.23 12.52 -2.22
CA PHE A 223 -14.31 11.79 -2.89
C PHE A 223 -15.53 12.65 -3.22
N THR A 224 -15.68 13.82 -2.61
CA THR A 224 -16.77 14.73 -2.92
C THR A 224 -16.62 15.30 -4.33
N ASN A 225 -15.38 15.64 -4.73
CA ASN A 225 -15.09 16.13 -6.07
C ASN A 225 -14.34 15.12 -6.96
N LYS A 226 -14.09 13.90 -6.45
CA LYS A 226 -13.38 12.80 -7.13
C LYS A 226 -11.99 13.20 -7.63
N LYS A 227 -11.25 14.00 -6.86
CA LYS A 227 -9.91 14.48 -7.23
C LYS A 227 -8.82 13.92 -6.32
N TRP A 228 -7.66 13.68 -6.93
CA TRP A 228 -6.41 13.40 -6.24
C TRP A 228 -5.68 14.69 -5.90
N PHE A 229 -4.94 14.69 -4.80
CA PHE A 229 -3.99 15.74 -4.46
C PHE A 229 -2.75 15.15 -3.81
N SER A 230 -1.58 15.68 -4.17
CA SER A 230 -0.32 15.32 -3.54
C SER A 230 -0.24 15.89 -2.13
N VAL A 231 0.35 15.13 -1.21
CA VAL A 231 0.53 15.53 0.18
C VAL A 231 2.03 15.78 0.43
N PRO A 232 2.43 17.00 0.83
CA PRO A 232 3.82 17.28 1.18
C PRO A 232 4.30 16.39 2.32
N TYR A 233 5.54 15.92 2.20
CA TYR A 233 6.17 15.05 3.19
C TYR A 233 7.61 15.48 3.49
N ASP A 234 8.05 15.15 4.70
CA ASP A 234 9.44 15.26 5.13
C ASP A 234 10.05 13.89 5.37
N VAL A 235 11.34 13.74 5.06
CA VAL A 235 12.09 12.52 5.37
C VAL A 235 12.67 12.63 6.78
N ARG A 236 12.31 11.68 7.64
CA ARG A 236 12.86 11.55 8.99
C ARG A 236 14.11 10.67 8.96
N GLY A 237 15.26 11.30 9.13
CA GLY A 237 16.58 10.67 9.13
C GLY A 237 17.50 11.30 8.08
N ASN A 238 18.74 10.85 8.02
CA ASN A 238 19.70 11.33 7.04
C ASN A 238 19.72 10.37 5.85
N LEU A 239 19.10 10.77 4.74
CA LEU A 239 19.19 10.08 3.46
C LEU A 239 19.63 11.09 2.40
N ASP A 240 20.85 10.92 1.89
CA ASP A 240 21.29 11.66 0.70
C ASP A 240 20.69 10.98 -0.53
N VAL A 241 19.76 11.68 -1.19
CA VAL A 241 19.09 11.18 -2.39
C VAL A 241 20.10 10.75 -3.47
N ARG A 242 21.27 11.40 -3.52
CA ARG A 242 22.32 11.08 -4.50
C ARG A 242 22.95 9.71 -4.29
N MET A 243 22.93 9.22 -3.06
CA MET A 243 23.48 7.91 -2.68
C MET A 243 22.44 6.79 -2.68
N LEU A 244 21.16 7.13 -2.89
CA LEU A 244 20.07 6.16 -2.80
C LEU A 244 20.24 5.00 -3.80
N PRO A 245 20.62 5.21 -5.08
CA PRO A 245 20.86 4.11 -6.01
C PRO A 245 21.94 3.14 -5.50
N GLU A 246 23.08 3.67 -5.03
CA GLU A 246 24.21 2.86 -4.55
C GLU A 246 23.86 2.13 -3.25
N ILE A 247 23.10 2.75 -2.34
CA ILE A 247 22.60 2.10 -1.12
C ILE A 247 21.71 0.91 -1.48
N LEU A 248 20.80 1.08 -2.44
CA LEU A 248 19.86 0.03 -2.84
C LEU A 248 20.57 -1.11 -3.59
N GLU A 249 21.55 -0.78 -4.43
CA GLU A 249 22.42 -1.78 -5.08
C GLU A 249 23.20 -2.59 -4.04
N PHE A 250 23.74 -1.94 -3.01
CA PHE A 250 24.42 -2.63 -1.91
C PHE A 250 23.47 -3.53 -1.11
N MET A 251 22.20 -3.14 -0.96
CA MET A 251 21.19 -3.94 -0.26
C MET A 251 20.66 -5.12 -1.10
N ALA A 252 20.78 -5.08 -2.43
CA ALA A 252 20.19 -6.08 -3.32
C ALA A 252 20.67 -7.53 -3.05
N PRO A 253 21.97 -7.82 -2.84
CA PRO A 253 22.42 -9.18 -2.51
C PRO A 253 21.91 -9.68 -1.15
N ILE A 254 21.68 -8.77 -0.20
CA ILE A 254 21.07 -9.09 1.11
C ILE A 254 19.59 -9.45 0.91
N ILE A 255 18.94 -8.88 -0.09
CA ILE A 255 17.55 -9.18 -0.46
C ILE A 255 17.45 -10.51 -1.23
N GLU A 256 18.40 -10.80 -2.13
CA GLU A 256 18.41 -12.04 -2.94
C GLU A 256 18.95 -13.28 -2.19
N GLY A 257 19.73 -13.11 -1.11
CA GLY A 257 20.45 -14.19 -0.42
C GLY A 257 19.87 -14.73 0.89
N LYS A 258 18.99 -13.99 1.59
CA LYS A 258 18.16 -14.38 2.78
C LYS A 258 17.59 -13.13 3.48
N PRO A 259 16.39 -13.20 4.07
CA PRO A 259 15.50 -12.05 4.20
C PRO A 259 15.92 -11.15 5.35
N ALA A 260 16.45 -9.97 5.04
CA ALA A 260 16.53 -8.91 6.06
C ALA A 260 15.28 -8.00 6.02
N TYR A 261 14.53 -7.97 4.91
CA TYR A 261 13.50 -6.93 4.68
C TYR A 261 12.22 -7.36 3.93
N LEU A 262 12.11 -8.62 3.47
CA LEU A 262 11.04 -9.09 2.57
C LEU A 262 10.44 -10.44 3.03
N GLU A 263 10.20 -10.63 4.33
CA GLU A 263 9.60 -11.87 4.89
C GLU A 263 8.11 -12.09 4.53
N TYR A 264 7.52 -11.21 3.73
CA TYR A 264 6.08 -11.17 3.44
C TYR A 264 5.73 -11.39 1.96
N ASP A 265 6.72 -11.74 1.12
CA ASP A 265 6.55 -12.04 -0.32
C ASP A 265 6.94 -13.49 -0.67
N GLU A 266 7.17 -14.35 0.33
CA GLU A 266 7.52 -15.78 0.17
C GLU A 266 6.48 -16.71 0.80
#